data_AF-A0AAE3SFX0-F1
#
_entry.id   AF-A0AAE3SFX0-F1
#
_cell.length_a   1.000
_cell.length_b   1.000
_cell.length_c   1.000
_cell.angle_alpha   90.00
_cell.angle_beta   90.00
_cell.angle_gamma   90.00
#
_symmetry.space_group_name_H-M   'P 1'
#
loop_
_entity.id
_entity.type
_entity.pdbx_description
1 polymer ?
#
loop_
_entity_poly.entity_id
_entity_poly.type
_entity_poly.pdbx_seq_one_letter_code
_entity_poly.pdbx_strand_id
1 'polypeptide(L)'
;MSSITSGYLMAKKSGKKSNLPMDGVSRINSLKRNHRTAFMLNDKEKEAIESYCKKNKIRNKSKFMRETLLRTVMDHFLEDYPTLFDKKDMDKIRI
;
A
#
# COMPACT_ATOMS: atom_id res chain seq x y z
N MET A 1 -20.25 -59.74 -13.33
CA MET A 1 -19.47 -58.83 -12.49
C MET A 1 -19.44 -57.46 -13.14
N SER A 2 -20.06 -56.51 -12.47
CA SER A 2 -20.07 -55.08 -12.75
C SER A 2 -18.66 -54.50 -12.79
N SER A 3 -18.43 -53.50 -13.66
CA SER A 3 -17.85 -52.21 -13.26
C SER A 3 -17.99 -51.19 -14.38
N ILE A 4 -18.88 -50.24 -14.11
CA ILE A 4 -19.13 -48.99 -14.82
C ILE A 4 -17.87 -48.12 -14.73
N THR A 5 -17.37 -47.60 -15.86
CA THR A 5 -16.53 -46.38 -15.83
C THR A 5 -17.30 -45.28 -16.55
N SER A 6 -18.24 -44.71 -15.80
CA SER A 6 -18.97 -43.49 -16.13
C SER A 6 -18.05 -42.28 -15.93
N GLY A 7 -18.19 -41.30 -16.81
CA GLY A 7 -17.24 -40.24 -17.03
C GLY A 7 -17.07 -39.26 -15.87
N TYR A 8 -15.90 -38.62 -15.89
CA TYR A 8 -15.70 -37.32 -15.26
C TYR A 8 -14.98 -36.39 -16.25
N LEU A 9 -15.80 -35.67 -17.02
CA LEU A 9 -15.40 -34.49 -17.77
C LEU A 9 -15.15 -33.36 -16.75
N MET A 10 -13.92 -32.87 -16.64
CA MET A 10 -13.58 -31.74 -15.78
C MET A 10 -14.17 -30.44 -16.36
N ALA A 11 -15.25 -29.95 -15.76
CA ALA A 11 -15.84 -28.66 -16.09
C ALA A 11 -14.95 -27.49 -15.62
N LYS A 12 -14.48 -26.65 -16.56
CA LYS A 12 -13.88 -25.35 -16.26
C LYS A 12 -14.94 -24.45 -15.62
N LYS A 13 -14.85 -24.23 -14.31
CA LYS A 13 -15.65 -23.24 -13.58
C LYS A 13 -15.24 -21.85 -14.04
N SER A 14 -16.07 -21.24 -14.90
CA SER A 14 -15.97 -19.84 -15.27
C SER A 14 -16.11 -18.96 -14.01
N GLY A 15 -15.19 -18.02 -13.85
CA GLY A 15 -15.17 -17.12 -12.70
C GLY A 15 -16.49 -16.38 -12.55
N LYS A 16 -17.05 -16.44 -11.34
CA LYS A 16 -18.22 -15.66 -10.93
C LYS A 16 -17.84 -14.18 -11.02
N LYS A 17 -18.26 -13.49 -12.09
CA LYS A 17 -18.18 -12.03 -12.18
C LYS A 17 -19.09 -11.48 -11.07
N SER A 18 -18.49 -10.99 -10.00
CA SER A 18 -19.22 -10.28 -8.95
C SER A 18 -19.79 -9.00 -9.54
N ASN A 19 -21.12 -8.91 -9.65
CA ASN A 19 -21.82 -7.67 -10.02
C ASN A 19 -21.67 -6.68 -8.86
N LEU A 20 -20.57 -5.92 -8.81
CA LEU A 20 -20.45 -4.74 -7.95
C LEU A 20 -21.03 -3.54 -8.71
N PRO A 21 -21.72 -2.61 -8.04
CA PRO A 21 -22.25 -1.39 -8.66
C PRO A 21 -21.13 -0.63 -9.38
N MET A 22 -21.42 -0.13 -10.59
CA MET A 22 -20.45 0.49 -11.51
C MET A 22 -19.62 1.61 -10.89
N ASP A 23 -20.16 2.34 -9.90
CA ASP A 23 -19.46 3.40 -9.17
C ASP A 23 -18.31 2.90 -8.27
N GLY A 24 -18.34 1.64 -7.87
CA GLY A 24 -17.26 1.01 -7.09
C GLY A 24 -16.09 0.56 -7.97
N VAL A 25 -16.37 0.11 -9.20
CA VAL A 25 -15.35 -0.41 -10.12
C VAL A 25 -14.41 0.70 -10.58
N SER A 26 -14.93 1.90 -10.86
CA SER A 26 -14.13 3.07 -11.24
C SER A 26 -13.13 3.47 -10.15
N ARG A 27 -13.59 3.56 -8.89
CA ARG A 27 -12.73 3.89 -7.74
C ARG A 27 -11.67 2.83 -7.47
N ILE A 28 -12.01 1.55 -7.59
CA ILE A 28 -11.02 0.47 -7.41
C ILE A 28 -9.96 0.54 -8.49
N ASN A 29 -10.33 0.88 -9.73
CA ASN A 29 -9.38 1.04 -10.82
C ASN A 29 -8.44 2.23 -10.62
N SER A 30 -8.91 3.35 -10.09
CA SER A 30 -8.06 4.53 -9.83
C SER A 30 -7.07 4.33 -8.66
N LEU A 31 -7.38 3.43 -7.71
CA LEU A 31 -6.49 3.09 -6.60
C LEU A 31 -5.53 1.92 -6.91
N LYS A 32 -5.54 1.39 -8.15
CA LYS A 32 -4.63 0.31 -8.54
C LYS A 32 -3.19 0.80 -8.53
N ARG A 33 -2.32 0.02 -7.90
CA ARG A 33 -0.88 0.28 -7.84
C ARG A 33 -0.23 -0.26 -9.10
N ASN A 34 0.03 0.61 -10.07
CA ASN A 34 0.58 0.22 -11.37
C ASN A 34 2.09 0.49 -11.51
N HIS A 35 2.65 1.37 -10.68
CA HIS A 35 4.05 1.76 -10.76
C HIS A 35 4.92 0.87 -9.86
N ARG A 36 5.94 0.24 -10.46
CA ARG A 36 6.93 -0.57 -9.75
C ARG A 36 8.08 0.32 -9.28
N THR A 37 8.41 0.20 -7.99
CA THR A 37 9.57 0.87 -7.38
C THR A 37 10.51 -0.18 -6.79
N ALA A 38 11.82 0.00 -6.97
CA ALA A 38 12.86 -0.84 -6.38
C ALA A 38 13.96 0.04 -5.80
N PHE A 39 14.52 -0.38 -4.66
CA PHE A 39 15.61 0.30 -3.98
C PHE A 39 16.69 -0.71 -3.66
N MET A 40 17.94 -0.28 -3.76
CA MET A 40 19.09 -1.04 -3.28
C MET A 40 19.44 -0.53 -1.89
N LEU A 41 19.73 -1.45 -0.98
CA LEU A 41 20.08 -1.16 0.40
C LEU A 41 21.42 -1.82 0.69
N ASN A 42 22.21 -1.19 1.54
CA ASN A 42 23.39 -1.79 2.13
C ASN A 42 23.01 -2.88 3.16
N ASP A 43 23.95 -3.74 3.51
CA ASP A 43 23.75 -4.85 4.46
C ASP A 43 23.23 -4.35 5.82
N LYS A 44 23.82 -3.27 6.34
CA LYS A 44 23.42 -2.65 7.61
C LYS A 44 21.99 -2.09 7.56
N GLU A 45 21.63 -1.45 6.45
CA GLU A 45 20.29 -0.86 6.27
C GLU A 45 19.23 -1.96 6.18
N LYS A 46 19.52 -3.01 5.42
CA LYS A 46 18.67 -4.19 5.32
C LYS A 46 18.47 -4.85 6.68
N GLU A 47 19.54 -5.05 7.45
CA GLU A 47 19.47 -5.65 8.79
C GLU A 47 18.62 -4.80 9.74
N ALA A 48 18.83 -3.49 9.76
CA ALA A 48 18.06 -2.57 10.61
C ALA A 48 16.56 -2.65 10.30
N ILE A 49 16.20 -2.64 9.01
CA ILE A 49 14.82 -2.77 8.53
C ILE A 49 14.22 -4.13 8.93
N GLU A 50 14.96 -5.22 8.75
CA GLU A 50 14.48 -6.56 9.09
C GLU A 50 14.29 -6.72 10.60
N SER A 51 15.21 -6.20 11.40
CA SER A 51 15.10 -6.16 12.86
C SER A 51 13.87 -5.37 13.31
N TYR A 52 13.64 -4.20 12.72
CA TYR A 52 12.45 -3.39 12.98
C TYR A 52 11.16 -4.12 12.62
N CYS A 53 11.12 -4.77 11.45
CA CYS A 53 9.94 -5.51 11.00
C CYS A 53 9.64 -6.72 11.91
N LYS A 54 10.67 -7.41 12.38
CA LYS A 54 10.55 -8.53 13.33
C LYS A 54 9.99 -8.05 14.67
N LYS A 55 10.53 -6.97 15.24
CA LYS A 55 10.09 -6.39 16.52
C LYS A 55 8.61 -5.98 16.48
N ASN A 56 8.19 -5.34 15.41
CA ASN A 56 6.82 -4.83 15.25
C ASN A 56 5.85 -5.84 14.60
N LYS A 57 6.26 -7.09 14.38
CA LYS A 57 5.46 -8.16 13.76
C LYS A 57 4.88 -7.77 12.38
N ILE A 58 5.63 -6.99 11.62
CA ILE A 58 5.21 -6.50 10.30
C ILE A 58 5.31 -7.65 9.29
N ARG A 59 4.16 -8.13 8.82
CA ARG A 59 4.08 -9.21 7.83
C ARG A 59 4.38 -8.74 6.40
N ASN A 60 3.99 -7.51 6.06
CA ASN A 60 4.14 -6.96 4.71
C ASN A 60 5.12 -5.79 4.69
N LYS A 61 6.37 -6.08 4.35
CA LYS A 61 7.47 -5.10 4.28
C LYS A 61 7.18 -4.01 3.24
N SER A 62 6.69 -4.38 2.05
CA SER A 62 6.40 -3.41 0.99
C SER A 62 5.29 -2.43 1.37
N LYS A 63 4.26 -2.90 2.10
CA LYS A 63 3.21 -2.04 2.65
C LYS A 63 3.81 -1.02 3.62
N PHE A 64 4.61 -1.51 4.56
CA PHE A 64 5.27 -0.68 5.56
C PHE A 64 6.17 0.39 4.93
N MET A 65 7.01 0.01 3.97
CA MET A 65 7.91 0.95 3.29
C MET A 65 7.13 2.06 2.59
N ARG A 66 6.10 1.68 1.83
CA ARG A 66 5.26 2.65 1.12
C ARG A 66 4.55 3.62 2.05
N GLU A 67 3.98 3.11 3.15
CA GLU A 67 3.27 3.95 4.13
C GLU A 67 4.21 4.90 4.85
N THR A 68 5.40 4.42 5.22
CA THR A 68 6.42 5.23 5.89
C THR A 68 6.92 6.34 4.97
N LEU A 69 7.32 5.99 3.73
CA LEU A 69 7.76 6.96 2.74
C LEU A 69 6.69 8.01 2.44
N LEU A 70 5.45 7.57 2.22
CA LEU A 70 4.35 8.50 1.91
C LEU A 70 4.07 9.43 3.09
N ARG A 71 4.13 8.93 4.32
CA ARG A 71 3.94 9.75 5.51
C ARG A 71 5.00 10.84 5.61
N THR A 72 6.28 10.49 5.47
CA THR A 72 7.38 11.47 5.50
C THR A 72 7.24 12.53 4.42
N VAL A 73 6.86 12.14 3.20
CA VAL A 73 6.64 13.08 2.09
C VAL A 73 5.47 14.02 2.40
N MET A 74 4.36 13.51 2.92
CA MET A 74 3.19 14.33 3.27
C MET A 74 3.49 15.29 4.42
N ASP A 75 4.21 14.83 5.45
CA ASP A 75 4.60 15.67 6.59
C ASP A 75 5.48 16.84 6.10
N HIS A 76 6.43 16.58 5.20
CA HIS A 76 7.26 17.62 4.58
C HIS A 76 6.44 18.61 3.74
N PHE A 77 5.46 18.11 2.96
CA PHE A 77 4.57 18.99 2.19
C PHE A 77 3.70 19.88 3.08
N LEU A 78 3.31 19.41 4.26
CA LEU A 78 2.56 20.22 5.23
C LEU A 78 3.44 21.29 5.88
N GLU A 79 4.71 20.98 6.13
CA GLU A 79 5.68 21.93 6.69
C GLU A 79 6.06 23.04 5.68
N ASP A 80 6.26 22.66 4.42
CA ASP A 80 6.63 23.58 3.34
C ASP A 80 5.45 24.36 2.77
N TYR A 81 4.22 24.03 3.17
CA TYR A 81 3.05 24.74 2.68
C TYR A 81 3.17 26.21 3.11
N PRO A 82 3.26 27.17 2.17
CA PRO A 82 3.44 28.56 2.51
C PRO A 82 2.22 29.03 3.29
N THR A 83 2.38 29.14 4.60
CA THR A 83 1.34 29.68 5.48
C THR A 83 1.39 31.20 5.38
N LEU A 84 0.22 31.84 5.47
CA LEU A 84 0.07 33.30 5.33
C LEU A 84 0.96 34.08 6.32
N PHE A 85 1.36 33.44 7.42
CA PHE A 85 2.29 33.95 8.41
C PHE A 85 3.25 32.84 8.79
N ASP A 86 4.55 33.13 8.80
CA ASP A 86 5.52 32.20 9.36
C ASP A 86 5.30 32.05 10.87
N LYS A 87 5.68 30.90 11.44
CA LYS A 87 5.64 30.67 12.91
C LYS A 87 6.30 31.83 13.67
N LYS A 88 7.38 32.39 13.11
CA LYS A 88 8.12 33.54 13.63
C LYS A 88 7.31 34.84 13.67
N ASP A 89 6.33 35.00 12.77
CA ASP A 89 5.47 36.18 12.73
C ASP A 89 4.27 36.04 13.67
N MET A 90 3.78 34.81 13.89
CA MET A 90 2.75 34.53 14.89
C MET A 90 3.24 34.78 16.32
N ASP A 91 4.49 34.45 16.63
CA ASP A 91 5.09 34.69 17.94
C ASP A 91 5.19 36.18 18.30
N LYS A 92 5.20 37.08 17.30
CA LYS A 92 5.24 38.54 17.50
C LYS A 92 3.87 39.17 17.80
N ILE A 93 2.78 38.46 17.48
CA ILE A 93 1.40 38.96 17.66
C ILE A 93 0.88 38.68 19.07
N ARG A 94 1.53 37.80 19.83
CA ARG A 94 1.19 37.50 21.23
C ARG A 94 1.66 38.62 22.16
N ILE A 95 1.00 39.77 22.07
CA ILE A 95 1.07 40.91 23.00
C ILE A 95 -0.04 40.77 24.03
#